data_AF-A0A933XJE4-F1
#
_entry.id   AF-A0A933XJE4-F1
#
_cell.length_a   1.000
_cell.length_b   1.000
_cell.length_c   1.000
_cell.angle_alpha   90.00
_cell.angle_beta   90.00
_cell.angle_gamma   90.00
#
_symmetry.space_group_name_H-M   'P 1'
#
loop_
_entity.id
_entity.type
_entity.pdbx_description
1 polymer ?
#
loop_
_entity_poly.entity_id
_entity_poly.type
_entity_poly.pdbx_seq_one_letter_code
_entity_poly.pdbx_strand_id
1 'polypeptide(L)'
;MLTPIGIKNTDNFFEEISKFTGRPIPQEIENERGRAVDAMVDSHPYVHGKRFALTGDPDTLLGLISFLMEMGGCPVHIVCTNGDRKFMEEANALLSESPFGRESKVYTGKDMWHLRSLTFTEPVDFLIGNSYAKLLWRDTGTPLIRIGFPLFDRHHLHRYPIIGYQGAINLVNWIVNTVLDEMDRKTMHTTSFDVIR
;
A
#
# COMPACT_ATOMS: atom_id res chain seq x y z
N MET A 1 -8.39 -10.37 13.03
CA MET A 1 -7.33 -10.80 12.08
C MET A 1 -7.37 -9.83 10.93
N LEU A 2 -6.25 -9.20 10.60
CA LEU A 2 -6.18 -8.27 9.47
C LEU A 2 -6.29 -9.05 8.15
N THR A 3 -6.73 -8.38 7.08
CA THR A 3 -6.75 -8.96 5.74
C THR A 3 -5.35 -9.46 5.36
N PRO A 4 -5.21 -10.66 4.77
CA PRO A 4 -3.91 -11.26 4.42
C PRO A 4 -3.20 -10.54 3.25
N ILE A 5 -2.82 -9.30 3.49
CA ILE A 5 -2.06 -8.41 2.59
C ILE A 5 -0.71 -8.14 3.26
N GLY A 6 0.38 -8.32 2.52
CA GLY A 6 1.75 -8.24 3.04
C GLY A 6 2.24 -9.55 3.65
N ILE A 7 3.45 -9.55 4.23
CA ILE A 7 4.09 -10.75 4.75
C ILE A 7 3.47 -11.13 6.09
N LYS A 8 3.44 -10.21 7.08
CA LYS A 8 3.00 -10.51 8.45
C LYS A 8 1.56 -11.03 8.48
N ASN A 9 0.67 -10.39 7.73
CA ASN A 9 -0.74 -10.79 7.72
C ASN A 9 -0.98 -12.09 6.96
N THR A 10 -0.18 -12.38 5.93
CA THR A 10 -0.24 -13.66 5.21
C THR A 10 0.33 -14.79 6.08
N ASP A 11 1.44 -14.56 6.78
CA ASP A 11 2.01 -15.50 7.75
C ASP A 11 0.96 -15.87 8.81
N ASN A 12 0.36 -14.86 9.47
CA ASN A 12 -0.70 -15.08 10.44
C ASN A 12 -1.87 -15.90 9.87
N PHE A 13 -2.25 -15.66 8.61
CA PHE A 13 -3.34 -16.41 7.96
C PHE A 13 -3.00 -17.89 7.80
N PHE A 14 -1.80 -18.22 7.30
CA PHE A 14 -1.39 -19.62 7.17
C PHE A 14 -1.12 -20.28 8.53
N GLU A 15 -0.62 -19.55 9.52
CA GLU A 15 -0.46 -20.05 10.88
C GLU A 15 -1.80 -20.44 11.51
N GLU A 16 -2.84 -19.61 11.39
CA GLU A 16 -4.17 -19.93 11.90
C GLU A 16 -4.79 -21.13 11.17
N ILE A 17 -4.59 -21.25 9.85
CA ILE A 17 -5.02 -22.43 9.09
C ILE A 17 -4.27 -23.68 9.57
N SER A 18 -2.96 -23.58 9.80
CA SER A 18 -2.14 -24.69 10.28
C SER A 18 -2.60 -25.14 11.67
N LYS A 19 -2.83 -24.20 12.60
CA LYS A 19 -3.37 -24.48 13.94
C LYS A 19 -4.74 -25.16 13.88
N PHE A 20 -5.63 -24.66 13.02
CA PHE A 20 -6.99 -25.19 12.89
C PHE A 20 -7.02 -26.60 12.27
N THR A 21 -6.17 -26.85 11.28
CA THR A 21 -6.15 -28.12 10.55
C THR A 21 -5.21 -29.18 11.16
N GLY A 22 -4.28 -28.76 12.03
CA GLY A 22 -3.19 -29.60 12.54
C GLY A 22 -2.17 -30.00 11.47
N ARG A 23 -2.21 -29.39 10.28
CA ARG A 23 -1.31 -29.69 9.17
C ARG A 23 -0.19 -28.66 9.09
N PRO A 24 1.06 -29.08 8.82
CA PRO A 24 2.14 -28.13 8.61
C PRO A 24 1.91 -27.30 7.34
N ILE A 25 2.49 -26.11 7.30
CA ILE A 25 2.51 -25.26 6.10
C ILE A 25 3.35 -25.98 5.03
N PRO A 26 2.84 -26.17 3.79
CA PRO A 26 3.60 -26.82 2.73
C PRO A 26 4.84 -26.01 2.29
N GLN A 27 5.88 -26.71 1.83
CA GLN A 27 7.14 -26.09 1.38
C GLN A 27 6.92 -25.11 0.22
N GLU A 28 5.93 -25.35 -0.63
CA GLU A 28 5.58 -24.48 -1.76
C GLU A 28 5.17 -23.08 -1.27
N ILE A 29 4.44 -23.01 -0.15
CA ILE A 29 3.99 -21.75 0.46
C ILE A 29 5.16 -21.03 1.12
N GLU A 30 6.06 -21.76 1.78
CA GLU A 30 7.30 -21.18 2.30
C GLU A 30 8.20 -20.64 1.17
N ASN A 31 8.25 -21.33 0.03
CA ASN A 31 8.98 -20.87 -1.14
C ASN A 31 8.36 -19.60 -1.76
N GLU A 32 7.02 -19.51 -1.78
CA GLU A 32 6.32 -18.27 -2.18
C GLU A 32 6.62 -17.11 -1.24
N ARG A 33 6.62 -17.36 0.07
CA ARG A 33 7.01 -16.38 1.08
C ARG A 33 8.44 -15.90 0.86
N GLY A 34 9.37 -16.82 0.62
CA GLY A 34 10.78 -16.50 0.33
C GLY A 34 10.93 -15.56 -0.86
N ARG A 35 10.25 -15.86 -1.98
CA ARG A 35 10.24 -14.98 -3.16
C ARG A 35 9.62 -13.61 -2.91
N ALA A 36 8.58 -13.53 -2.07
CA ALA A 36 7.97 -12.25 -1.73
C ALA A 36 8.91 -11.39 -0.88
N VAL A 37 9.58 -11.98 0.12
CA VAL A 37 10.56 -11.28 0.95
C VAL A 37 11.76 -10.82 0.13
N ASP A 38 12.27 -11.66 -0.77
CA ASP A 38 13.35 -11.33 -1.70
C ASP A 38 13.01 -10.08 -2.54
N ALA A 39 11.84 -10.07 -3.20
CA ALA A 39 11.37 -8.92 -3.96
C ALA A 39 11.19 -7.64 -3.12
N MET A 40 10.75 -7.78 -1.87
CA MET A 40 10.64 -6.65 -0.94
C MET A 40 12.02 -6.10 -0.57
N VAL A 41 12.99 -6.96 -0.28
CA VAL A 41 14.36 -6.55 0.06
C VAL A 41 15.04 -5.85 -1.12
N ASP A 42 14.87 -6.36 -2.34
CA ASP A 42 15.43 -5.71 -3.53
C ASP A 42 14.85 -4.31 -3.77
N SER A 43 13.58 -4.10 -3.39
CA SER A 43 12.85 -2.88 -3.75
C SER A 43 12.63 -1.90 -2.60
N HIS A 44 12.90 -2.28 -1.34
CA HIS A 44 12.69 -1.41 -0.18
C HIS A 44 13.41 -0.05 -0.26
N PRO A 45 14.58 0.12 -0.91
CA PRO A 45 15.23 1.44 -0.96
C PRO A 45 14.39 2.50 -1.68
N TYR A 46 13.53 2.11 -2.63
CA TYR A 46 12.64 3.06 -3.32
C TYR A 46 11.38 3.42 -2.52
N VAL A 47 11.00 2.60 -1.55
CA VAL A 47 9.77 2.80 -0.75
C VAL A 47 10.09 3.43 0.61
N HIS A 48 11.27 3.13 1.17
CA HIS A 48 11.68 3.60 2.48
C HIS A 48 11.56 5.12 2.64
N GLY A 49 10.84 5.55 3.67
CA GLY A 49 10.60 6.95 4.01
C GLY A 49 9.63 7.70 3.09
N LYS A 50 9.14 7.07 2.01
CA LYS A 50 8.15 7.71 1.13
C LYS A 50 6.82 7.87 1.85
N ARG A 51 6.20 9.02 1.64
CA ARG A 51 4.93 9.41 2.26
C ARG A 51 3.77 9.04 1.35
N PHE A 52 2.77 8.36 1.88
CA PHE A 52 1.61 7.91 1.15
C PHE A 52 0.33 8.49 1.72
N ALA A 53 -0.60 8.85 0.85
CA ALA A 53 -1.99 9.04 1.22
C ALA A 53 -2.85 7.93 0.61
N LEU A 54 -3.79 7.40 1.38
CA LEU A 54 -4.58 6.23 1.03
C LEU A 54 -6.07 6.53 1.11
N THR A 55 -6.83 5.96 0.18
CA THR A 55 -8.29 5.93 0.26
C THR A 55 -8.87 4.62 -0.29
N GLY A 56 -9.88 4.10 0.40
CA GLY A 56 -10.48 2.81 0.10
C GLY A 56 -11.37 2.30 1.23
N ASP A 57 -11.70 1.02 1.14
CA ASP A 57 -12.54 0.33 2.14
C ASP A 57 -11.71 -0.12 3.37
N PRO A 58 -12.35 -0.30 4.55
CA PRO A 58 -11.68 -0.50 5.82
C PRO A 58 -10.63 -1.62 5.81
N ASP A 59 -11.04 -2.84 5.45
CA ASP A 59 -10.19 -4.03 5.47
C ASP A 59 -8.99 -3.91 4.53
N THR A 60 -9.24 -3.40 3.32
CA THR A 60 -8.18 -3.18 2.32
C THR A 60 -7.18 -2.14 2.81
N LEU A 61 -7.66 -1.05 3.42
CA LEU A 61 -6.79 -0.02 3.99
C LEU A 61 -5.94 -0.56 5.14
N LEU A 62 -6.50 -1.34 6.06
CA LEU A 62 -5.72 -1.95 7.15
C LEU A 62 -4.59 -2.84 6.60
N GLY A 63 -4.91 -3.68 5.61
CA GLY A 63 -3.90 -4.51 4.95
C GLY A 63 -2.81 -3.70 4.24
N LEU A 64 -3.18 -2.64 3.51
CA LEU A 64 -2.23 -1.77 2.82
C LEU A 64 -1.37 -0.94 3.78
N ILE A 65 -1.94 -0.46 4.89
CA ILE A 65 -1.20 0.24 5.95
C ILE A 65 -0.11 -0.67 6.51
N SER A 66 -0.49 -1.90 6.88
CA SER A 66 0.46 -2.90 7.39
C SER A 66 1.58 -3.15 6.37
N PHE A 67 1.22 -3.41 5.12
CA PHE A 67 2.19 -3.70 4.06
C PHE A 67 3.13 -2.52 3.74
N LEU A 68 2.61 -1.29 3.71
CA LEU A 68 3.46 -0.11 3.51
C LEU A 68 4.50 0.04 4.62
N MET A 69 4.09 -0.15 5.87
CA MET A 69 5.02 -0.07 7.00
C MET A 69 6.05 -1.21 6.99
N GLU A 70 5.70 -2.40 6.49
CA GLU A 70 6.67 -3.49 6.25
C GLU A 70 7.73 -3.09 5.21
N MET A 71 7.36 -2.32 4.19
CA MET A 71 8.27 -1.77 3.18
C MET A 71 9.01 -0.50 3.61
N GLY A 72 8.78 -0.01 4.84
CA GLY A 72 9.33 1.24 5.34
C GLY A 72 8.68 2.51 4.78
N GLY A 73 7.52 2.39 4.14
CA GLY A 73 6.71 3.52 3.70
C GLY A 73 5.87 4.12 4.83
N CYS A 74 5.62 5.42 4.76
CA CYS A 74 4.89 6.18 5.77
C CYS A 74 3.44 6.48 5.29
N PRO A 75 2.40 5.77 5.77
CA PRO A 75 1.01 6.07 5.43
C PRO A 75 0.52 7.31 6.20
N VAL A 76 0.69 8.51 5.66
CA VAL A 76 0.42 9.78 6.38
C VAL A 76 -1.07 10.11 6.46
N HIS A 77 -1.79 10.10 5.33
CA HIS A 77 -3.21 10.45 5.29
C HIS A 77 -4.04 9.24 4.92
N ILE A 78 -4.80 8.68 5.85
CA ILE A 78 -5.68 7.53 5.59
C ILE A 78 -7.13 8.00 5.60
N VAL A 79 -7.79 8.04 4.45
CA VAL A 79 -9.19 8.49 4.32
C VAL A 79 -10.10 7.31 3.95
N CYS A 80 -10.95 6.91 4.88
CA CYS A 80 -11.93 5.84 4.71
C CYS A 80 -13.35 6.38 4.86
N THR A 81 -14.03 6.61 3.73
CA THR A 81 -15.39 7.21 3.72
C THR A 81 -16.40 6.37 4.50
N ASN A 82 -16.35 5.05 4.35
CA ASN A 82 -17.22 4.07 5.01
C ASN A 82 -16.58 3.46 6.27
N GLY A 83 -15.49 4.02 6.77
CA GLY A 83 -14.86 3.59 8.01
C GLY A 83 -15.72 3.95 9.23
N ASP A 84 -15.79 3.04 10.19
CA ASP A 84 -16.47 3.25 11.47
C ASP A 84 -15.45 3.50 12.61
N ARG A 85 -15.96 3.59 13.85
CA ARG A 85 -15.08 3.77 15.02
C ARG A 85 -14.13 2.58 15.21
N LYS A 86 -14.58 1.35 14.92
CA LYS A 86 -13.78 0.15 15.08
C LYS A 86 -12.59 0.16 14.13
N PHE A 87 -12.80 0.49 12.85
CA PHE A 87 -11.72 0.67 11.89
C PHE A 87 -10.72 1.73 12.35
N MET A 88 -11.20 2.87 12.87
CA MET A 88 -10.32 3.92 13.36
C MET A 88 -9.44 3.43 14.52
N GLU A 89 -10.00 2.69 15.48
CA GLU A 89 -9.25 2.11 16.60
C GLU A 89 -8.21 1.09 16.11
N GLU A 90 -8.60 0.18 15.22
CA GLU A 90 -7.71 -0.83 14.64
C GLU A 90 -6.58 -0.21 13.81
N ALA A 91 -6.88 0.79 12.98
CA ALA A 91 -5.90 1.48 12.17
C ALA A 91 -4.88 2.24 13.04
N ASN A 92 -5.34 2.98 14.07
CA ASN A 92 -4.44 3.68 14.97
C ASN A 92 -3.57 2.72 15.80
N ALA A 93 -4.13 1.59 16.25
CA ALA A 93 -3.35 0.56 16.93
C ALA A 93 -2.24 0.02 16.02
N LEU A 94 -2.58 -0.34 14.78
CA LEU A 94 -1.62 -0.82 13.78
C LEU A 94 -0.51 0.21 13.50
N LEU A 95 -0.87 1.47 13.29
CA LEU A 95 0.08 2.56 13.03
C LEU A 95 1.05 2.78 14.20
N SER A 96 0.60 2.54 15.44
CA SER A 96 1.44 2.67 16.64
C SER A 96 2.50 1.58 16.78
N GLU A 97 2.37 0.44 16.06
CA GLU A 97 3.32 -0.66 16.11
C GLU A 97 4.66 -0.35 15.42
N SER A 98 4.72 0.71 14.60
CA SER A 98 5.88 0.99 13.75
C SER A 98 6.27 2.47 13.78
N PRO A 99 7.57 2.82 13.73
CA PRO A 99 8.00 4.21 13.61
C PRO A 99 7.47 4.88 12.32
N PHE A 100 7.19 4.10 11.27
CA PHE A 100 6.65 4.61 10.00
C PHE A 100 5.20 5.08 10.09
N GLY A 101 4.46 4.70 11.15
CA GLY A 101 3.10 5.17 11.42
C GLY A 101 3.01 6.44 12.28
N ARG A 102 4.15 7.03 12.70
CA ARG A 102 4.18 8.14 13.67
C ARG A 102 3.45 9.40 13.20
N GLU A 103 3.52 9.70 11.91
CA GLU A 103 2.92 10.92 11.33
C GLU A 103 1.50 10.69 10.78
N SER A 104 0.98 9.47 10.96
CA SER A 104 -0.25 9.03 10.35
C SER A 104 -1.48 9.62 11.02
N LYS A 105 -2.46 10.02 10.20
CA LYS A 105 -3.78 10.47 10.63
C LYS A 105 -4.85 9.67 9.90
N VAL A 106 -5.78 9.10 10.66
CA VAL A 106 -6.91 8.32 10.14
C VAL A 106 -8.17 9.18 10.15
N TYR A 107 -8.86 9.24 9.01
CA TYR A 107 -10.05 10.04 8.79
C TYR A 107 -11.20 9.14 8.34
N THR A 108 -12.17 8.93 9.22
CA THR A 108 -13.41 8.20 8.91
C THR A 108 -14.56 9.14 8.56
N GLY A 109 -15.48 8.69 7.70
CA GLY A 109 -16.60 9.51 7.26
C GLY A 109 -16.20 10.76 6.46
N LYS A 110 -14.96 10.81 5.95
CA LYS A 110 -14.44 11.87 5.08
C LYS A 110 -14.29 11.33 3.67
N ASP A 111 -14.38 12.21 2.69
CA ASP A 111 -14.34 11.87 1.27
C ASP A 111 -13.01 12.30 0.61
N MET A 112 -12.90 12.05 -0.70
CA MET A 112 -11.72 12.44 -1.46
C MET A 112 -11.57 13.95 -1.63
N TRP A 113 -12.60 14.76 -1.39
CA TRP A 113 -12.47 16.22 -1.38
C TRP A 113 -11.72 16.70 -0.13
N HIS A 114 -11.95 16.05 1.02
CA HIS A 114 -11.12 16.26 2.20
C HIS A 114 -9.68 15.81 1.95
N LEU A 115 -9.50 14.62 1.33
CA LEU A 115 -8.16 14.13 1.01
C LEU A 115 -7.40 15.09 0.08
N ARG A 116 -8.07 15.66 -0.92
CA ARG A 116 -7.52 16.69 -1.81
C ARG A 116 -6.93 17.86 -1.02
N SER A 117 -7.67 18.40 -0.05
CA SER A 117 -7.18 19.49 0.81
C SER A 117 -5.95 19.08 1.63
N LEU A 118 -5.97 17.88 2.22
CA LEU A 118 -4.83 17.35 2.98
C LEU A 118 -3.57 17.26 2.10
N THR A 119 -3.70 16.77 0.87
CA THR A 119 -2.57 16.66 -0.06
C THR A 119 -2.01 18.00 -0.55
N PHE A 120 -2.76 19.10 -0.44
CA PHE A 120 -2.23 20.45 -0.66
C PHE A 120 -1.51 21.00 0.56
N THR A 121 -2.06 20.83 1.76
CA THR A 121 -1.53 21.45 2.98
C THR A 121 -0.39 20.66 3.62
N GLU A 122 -0.47 19.33 3.52
CA GLU A 122 0.53 18.38 4.04
C GLU A 122 0.89 17.40 2.90
N PRO A 123 1.71 17.82 1.91
CA PRO A 123 2.02 17.01 0.74
C PRO A 123 2.63 15.64 1.08
N VAL A 124 2.33 14.68 0.21
CA VAL A 124 2.86 13.31 0.25
C VAL A 124 3.46 12.96 -1.11
N ASP A 125 4.25 11.89 -1.18
CA ASP A 125 4.90 11.47 -2.41
C ASP A 125 3.92 10.78 -3.37
N PHE A 126 3.02 9.94 -2.85
CA PHE A 126 2.10 9.13 -3.67
C PHE A 126 0.69 9.01 -3.06
N LEU A 127 -0.30 8.89 -3.93
CA LEU A 127 -1.67 8.50 -3.60
C LEU A 127 -1.86 7.01 -3.90
N ILE A 128 -2.53 6.28 -3.02
CA ILE A 128 -3.05 4.93 -3.27
C ILE A 128 -4.57 4.98 -3.21
N GLY A 129 -5.22 4.54 -4.28
CA GLY A 129 -6.67 4.45 -4.31
C GLY A 129 -7.24 4.03 -5.65
N ASN A 130 -8.53 4.30 -5.83
CA ASN A 130 -9.29 3.89 -7.01
C ASN A 130 -9.24 4.92 -8.16
N SER A 131 -9.96 4.68 -9.26
CA SER A 131 -9.93 5.56 -10.44
C SER A 131 -10.40 6.99 -10.17
N TYR A 132 -11.21 7.26 -9.14
CA TYR A 132 -11.63 8.63 -8.80
C TYR A 132 -10.46 9.48 -8.28
N ALA A 133 -9.49 8.85 -7.60
CA ALA A 133 -8.31 9.54 -7.09
C ALA A 133 -7.42 10.13 -8.21
N LYS A 134 -7.68 9.81 -9.49
CA LYS A 134 -6.98 10.46 -10.61
C LYS A 134 -7.27 11.97 -10.68
N LEU A 135 -8.44 12.38 -10.17
CA LEU A 135 -8.81 13.79 -10.08
C LEU A 135 -7.96 14.52 -9.02
N LEU A 136 -7.62 13.83 -7.93
CA LEU A 136 -6.69 14.36 -6.93
C LEU A 136 -5.29 14.48 -7.53
N TRP A 137 -4.82 13.45 -8.24
CA TRP A 137 -3.54 13.53 -8.94
C TRP A 137 -3.47 14.73 -9.90
N ARG A 138 -4.51 14.94 -10.72
CA ARG A 138 -4.59 16.11 -11.62
C ARG A 138 -4.50 17.43 -10.84
N ASP A 139 -5.20 17.52 -9.72
CA ASP A 139 -5.34 18.78 -8.99
C ASP A 139 -4.11 19.09 -8.13
N THR A 140 -3.52 18.08 -7.47
CA THR A 140 -2.46 18.25 -6.47
C THR A 140 -1.07 17.94 -7.01
N GLY A 141 -0.99 17.32 -8.19
CA GLY A 141 0.25 16.81 -8.76
C GLY A 141 0.77 15.53 -8.09
N THR A 142 0.09 14.98 -7.08
CA THR A 142 0.52 13.78 -6.35
C THR A 142 0.23 12.51 -7.17
N PRO A 143 1.25 11.76 -7.65
CA PRO A 143 1.05 10.59 -8.51
C PRO A 143 0.19 9.49 -7.86
N LEU A 144 -0.67 8.87 -8.68
CA LEU A 144 -1.62 7.84 -8.24
C LEU A 144 -1.16 6.42 -8.58
N ILE A 145 -1.05 5.59 -7.54
CA ILE A 145 -0.94 4.13 -7.59
C ILE A 145 -2.36 3.56 -7.47
N ARG A 146 -2.79 2.80 -8.47
CA ARG A 146 -4.17 2.29 -8.58
C ARG A 146 -4.33 0.94 -7.89
N ILE A 147 -4.72 0.98 -6.63
CA ILE A 147 -5.04 -0.21 -5.82
C ILE A 147 -6.37 0.04 -5.11
N GLY A 148 -7.32 -0.86 -5.28
CA GLY A 148 -8.66 -0.75 -4.72
C GLY A 148 -9.76 -0.86 -5.79
N PHE A 149 -10.94 -0.34 -5.48
CA PHE A 149 -12.11 -0.42 -6.35
C PHE A 149 -12.90 0.91 -6.37
N PRO A 150 -13.48 1.32 -7.51
CA PRO A 150 -13.37 0.73 -8.84
C PRO A 150 -12.14 1.20 -9.64
N LEU A 151 -11.62 0.35 -10.52
CA LEU A 151 -10.57 0.69 -11.49
C LEU A 151 -11.14 0.69 -12.92
N PHE A 152 -11.70 1.82 -13.33
CA PHE A 152 -12.32 2.00 -14.65
C PHE A 152 -11.33 2.37 -15.75
N ASP A 153 -10.24 3.04 -15.38
CA ASP A 153 -9.29 3.59 -16.34
C ASP A 153 -8.05 2.72 -16.56
N ARG A 154 -8.10 1.46 -16.14
CA ARG A 154 -7.09 0.42 -16.39
C ARG A 154 -7.78 -0.90 -16.68
N HIS A 155 -7.23 -1.67 -17.60
CA HIS A 155 -7.80 -2.96 -18.00
C HIS A 155 -7.16 -4.08 -17.19
N HIS A 156 -7.97 -5.06 -16.81
CA HIS A 156 -7.53 -6.36 -16.26
C HIS A 156 -6.78 -6.36 -14.92
N LEU A 157 -6.62 -5.22 -14.24
CA LEU A 157 -5.95 -5.17 -12.93
C LEU A 157 -6.63 -6.05 -11.87
N HIS A 158 -7.95 -6.27 -11.97
CA HIS A 158 -8.70 -7.18 -11.10
C HIS A 158 -8.31 -8.67 -11.24
N ARG A 159 -7.52 -9.05 -12.25
CA ARG A 159 -7.06 -10.44 -12.46
C ARG A 159 -5.85 -10.80 -11.60
N TYR A 160 -5.21 -9.79 -10.99
CA TYR A 160 -4.02 -9.97 -10.18
C TYR A 160 -4.41 -9.88 -8.70
N PRO A 161 -3.99 -10.84 -7.85
CA PRO A 161 -4.29 -10.80 -6.44
C PRO A 161 -3.54 -9.66 -5.75
N ILE A 162 -4.12 -9.13 -4.68
CA ILE A 162 -3.46 -8.27 -3.69
C ILE A 162 -3.28 -8.96 -2.33
N ILE A 163 -3.85 -10.17 -2.19
CA ILE A 163 -3.81 -11.02 -1.00
C ILE A 163 -2.75 -12.11 -1.19
N GLY A 164 -2.15 -12.55 -0.09
CA GLY A 164 -1.14 -13.61 -0.05
C GLY A 164 0.23 -13.15 -0.55
N TYR A 165 1.21 -14.06 -0.56
CA TYR A 165 2.59 -13.75 -0.97
C TYR A 165 2.69 -13.31 -2.43
N GLN A 166 1.92 -13.93 -3.34
CA GLN A 166 1.83 -13.46 -4.72
C GLN A 166 1.21 -12.06 -4.82
N GLY A 167 0.26 -11.74 -3.94
CA GLY A 167 -0.32 -10.40 -3.83
C GLY A 167 0.70 -9.36 -3.36
N ALA A 168 1.55 -9.72 -2.39
CA ALA A 168 2.65 -8.86 -1.94
C ALA A 168 3.59 -8.51 -3.12
N ILE A 169 3.98 -9.49 -3.94
CA ILE A 169 4.82 -9.25 -5.13
C ILE A 169 4.12 -8.28 -6.11
N ASN A 170 2.82 -8.46 -6.36
CA ASN A 170 2.08 -7.54 -7.24
C ASN A 170 2.03 -6.11 -6.68
N LEU A 171 1.85 -5.96 -5.36
CA LEU A 171 1.85 -4.66 -4.71
C LEU A 171 3.23 -4.00 -4.78
N VAL A 172 4.32 -4.74 -4.52
CA VAL A 172 5.70 -4.27 -4.73
C VAL A 172 5.85 -3.75 -6.16
N ASN A 173 5.49 -4.56 -7.15
CA ASN A 173 5.61 -4.20 -8.56
C ASN A 173 4.86 -2.91 -8.90
N TRP A 174 3.62 -2.74 -8.45
CA TRP A 174 2.85 -1.54 -8.78
C TRP A 174 3.35 -0.29 -8.06
N ILE A 175 3.74 -0.41 -6.80
CA ILE A 175 4.25 0.72 -6.03
C ILE A 175 5.60 1.16 -6.59
N VAL A 176 6.55 0.25 -6.68
CA VAL A 176 7.94 0.56 -7.01
C VAL A 176 8.05 1.05 -8.45
N ASN A 177 7.39 0.40 -9.41
CA ASN A 177 7.43 0.89 -10.79
C ASN A 177 6.76 2.27 -10.94
N THR A 178 5.72 2.58 -10.16
CA THR A 178 5.17 3.95 -10.14
C THR A 178 6.17 4.95 -9.57
N VAL A 179 6.95 4.56 -8.55
CA VAL A 179 8.04 5.39 -8.01
C VAL A 179 9.11 5.64 -9.08
N LEU A 180 9.56 4.59 -9.76
CA LEU A 180 10.59 4.66 -10.81
C LEU A 180 10.13 5.50 -12.01
N ASP A 181 8.89 5.30 -12.49
CA ASP A 181 8.29 6.12 -13.55
C ASP A 181 8.28 7.61 -13.20
N GLU A 182 7.98 7.94 -11.93
CA GLU A 182 8.00 9.32 -11.47
C GLU A 182 9.42 9.88 -11.32
N MET A 183 10.38 9.05 -10.89
CA MET A 183 11.79 9.43 -10.86
C MET A 183 12.31 9.76 -12.26
N ASP A 184 12.01 8.90 -13.23
CA ASP A 184 12.34 9.10 -14.65
C ASP A 184 11.70 10.37 -15.20
N ARG A 185 10.41 10.59 -14.95
CA ARG A 185 9.71 11.83 -15.35
C ARG A 185 10.38 13.09 -14.82
N LYS A 186 10.85 13.06 -13.56
CA LYS A 186 11.55 14.19 -12.92
C LYS A 186 12.98 14.37 -13.41
N THR A 187 13.62 13.33 -13.93
CA THR A 187 15.04 13.33 -14.28
C THR A 187 15.31 13.27 -15.78
N MET A 188 14.29 13.16 -16.63
CA MET A 188 14.38 13.00 -18.09
C MET A 188 15.30 14.03 -18.81
N HIS A 189 15.53 15.20 -18.21
CA HIS A 189 16.39 16.25 -18.76
C HIS A 189 17.59 16.58 -17.86
N THR A 190 17.97 15.65 -16.98
CA THR A 190 19.09 15.79 -16.04
C THR A 190 20.09 14.65 -16.18
N THR A 191 21.22 14.74 -15.49
CA THR A 191 22.25 13.70 -15.46
C THR A 191 21.87 12.49 -14.60
N SER A 192 20.74 12.54 -13.89
CA SER A 192 20.26 11.47 -12.99
C SER A 192 19.23 10.55 -13.66
N PHE A 193 19.17 10.57 -15.00
CA PHE A 193 18.35 9.67 -15.81
C PHE A 193 19.12 8.35 -16.06
N ASP A 194 19.25 7.58 -14.99
CA ASP A 194 20.09 6.38 -14.96
C ASP A 194 19.43 5.19 -15.66
N VAL A 195 20.23 4.40 -16.39
CA VAL A 195 19.76 3.18 -17.07
C VAL A 195 19.51 2.03 -16.08
N ILE A 196 20.31 1.97 -15.02
CA ILE A 196 20.19 1.00 -13.94
C ILE A 196 19.78 1.78 -12.70
N ARG A 197 18.64 1.42 -12.13
CA ARG A 197 18.22 1.94 -10.85
C ARG A 197 18.38 0.87 -9.81
#